data_AF-A0AAJ5V0Y2-F1
#
_entry.id   AF-A0AAJ5V0Y2-F1
#
_cell.length_a   1.000
_cell.length_b   1.000
_cell.length_c   1.000
_cell.angle_alpha   90.00
_cell.angle_beta   90.00
_cell.angle_gamma   90.00
#
_symmetry.space_group_name_H-M   'P 1'
#
loop_
_entity.id
_entity.type
_entity.pdbx_description
1 polymer ?
#
loop_
_entity_poly.entity_id
_entity_poly.type
_entity_poly.pdbx_seq_one_letter_code
_entity_poly.pdbx_strand_id
1 'polypeptide(L)'
;MANATAAAPTALLPRFLRAKDAPGYLGMCKDEFKNTVRPHVREFPIGKQGIGFDRLELDAWADAYIEAMAVEKASNQDNNRPRSGSMAGESKETPWPKRQSQGSRKCRTASGKSTKSTGGSEFKRALALLTG
;
A
#
# COMPACT_ATOMS: atom_id res chain seq x y z
N MET A 1 31.97 -8.19 38.70
CA MET A 1 31.17 -9.33 38.22
C MET A 1 31.07 -9.20 36.71
N ALA A 2 31.79 -10.05 35.97
CA ALA A 2 31.79 -10.03 34.50
C ALA A 2 30.87 -11.13 33.97
N ASN A 3 30.37 -10.90 32.75
CA ASN A 3 29.78 -11.86 31.80
C ASN A 3 28.26 -11.86 31.69
N ALA A 4 27.76 -11.05 30.75
CA ALA A 4 26.68 -11.43 29.84
C ALA A 4 26.67 -10.49 28.62
N THR A 5 27.77 -10.43 27.86
CA THR A 5 27.67 -10.05 26.44
C THR A 5 26.96 -11.21 25.75
N ALA A 6 25.63 -11.22 25.81
CA ALA A 6 24.83 -12.08 24.96
C ALA A 6 25.14 -11.64 23.54
N ALA A 7 25.90 -12.46 22.80
CA ALA A 7 26.12 -12.26 21.38
C ALA A 7 24.73 -12.09 20.74
N ALA A 8 24.46 -10.88 20.25
CA ALA A 8 23.21 -10.60 19.55
C ALA A 8 23.06 -11.67 18.46
N PRO A 9 21.88 -12.32 18.33
CA PRO A 9 21.70 -13.33 17.31
C PRO A 9 22.06 -12.69 15.98
N THR A 10 23.07 -13.25 15.30
CA THR A 10 23.42 -12.89 13.93
C THR A 10 22.13 -13.02 13.14
N ALA A 11 21.54 -11.89 12.77
CA ALA A 11 20.27 -11.84 12.06
C ALA A 11 20.51 -12.39 10.65
N LEU A 12 20.50 -13.71 10.51
CA LEU A 12 20.55 -14.38 9.23
C LEU A 12 19.32 -13.93 8.45
N LEU A 13 19.57 -13.19 7.37
CA LEU A 13 18.52 -12.75 6.48
C LEU A 13 17.87 -13.99 5.88
N PRO A 14 16.55 -14.21 6.08
CA PRO A 14 15.88 -15.36 5.53
C PRO A 14 15.95 -15.31 4.00
N ARG A 15 16.29 -16.45 3.38
CA ARG A 15 16.31 -16.57 1.91
C ARG A 15 14.89 -16.59 1.34
N PHE A 16 13.96 -17.17 2.09
CA PHE A 16 12.55 -17.25 1.71
C PHE A 16 11.70 -16.28 2.52
N LEU A 17 10.79 -15.58 1.83
CA LEU A 17 9.77 -14.73 2.42
C LEU A 17 8.42 -15.44 2.37
N ARG A 18 7.65 -15.40 3.46
CA ARG A 18 6.28 -15.91 3.45
C ARG A 18 5.38 -14.97 2.64
N ALA A 19 4.30 -15.50 2.08
CA ALA A 19 3.30 -14.71 1.35
C ALA A 19 2.72 -13.54 2.14
N LYS A 20 2.72 -13.61 3.48
CA LYS A 20 2.31 -12.51 4.35
C LYS A 20 3.31 -11.34 4.34
N ASP A 21 4.60 -11.65 4.26
CA ASP A 21 5.69 -10.69 4.47
C ASP A 21 6.24 -10.15 3.14
N ALA A 22 6.08 -10.90 2.04
CA ALA A 22 6.54 -10.51 0.70
C ALA A 22 6.00 -9.16 0.21
N PRO A 23 4.70 -8.81 0.38
CA PRO A 23 4.21 -7.48 -0.01
C PRO A 23 4.86 -6.35 0.79
N GLY A 24 5.14 -6.59 2.07
CA GLY A 24 5.80 -5.63 2.95
C GLY A 24 7.27 -5.40 2.57
N TYR A 25 7.94 -6.44 2.06
CA TYR A 25 9.31 -6.33 1.58
C TYR A 25 9.44 -5.38 0.37
N LEU A 26 8.51 -5.44 -0.58
CA LEU A 26 8.48 -4.54 -1.75
C LEU A 26 7.80 -3.20 -1.47
N GLY A 27 7.26 -2.97 -0.27
CA GLY A 27 6.57 -1.74 0.09
C GLY A 27 5.22 -1.53 -0.60
N MET A 28 4.59 -2.61 -1.09
CA MET A 28 3.33 -2.55 -1.84
C MET A 28 2.15 -3.16 -1.08
N CYS A 29 0.93 -2.86 -1.54
CA CYS A 29 -0.28 -3.46 -0.97
C CYS A 29 -0.44 -4.93 -1.39
N LYS A 30 -1.14 -5.73 -0.56
CA LYS A 30 -1.31 -7.18 -0.79
C LYS A 30 -2.05 -7.49 -2.09
N ASP A 31 -3.00 -6.66 -2.47
CA ASP A 31 -3.83 -6.86 -3.67
C ASP A 31 -3.01 -6.62 -4.93
N GLU A 32 -2.19 -5.56 -4.93
CA GLU A 32 -1.26 -5.27 -6.01
C GLU A 32 -0.23 -6.39 -6.14
N PHE A 33 0.41 -6.80 -5.05
CA PHE A 33 1.33 -7.95 -5.04
C PHE A 33 0.71 -9.20 -5.65
N LYS A 34 -0.57 -9.47 -5.34
CA LYS A 34 -1.28 -10.64 -5.85
C LYS A 34 -1.46 -10.59 -7.38
N ASN A 35 -1.66 -9.41 -7.94
CA ASN A 35 -1.94 -9.24 -9.37
C ASN A 35 -0.67 -9.04 -10.20
N THR A 36 0.33 -8.35 -9.65
CA THR A 36 1.53 -7.93 -10.41
C THR A 36 2.73 -8.84 -10.15
N VAL A 37 2.93 -9.33 -8.92
CA VAL A 37 4.15 -10.08 -8.57
C VAL A 37 3.92 -11.58 -8.67
N ARG A 38 2.83 -12.09 -8.10
CA ARG A 38 2.56 -13.55 -8.05
C ARG A 38 2.58 -14.26 -9.42
N PRO A 39 2.10 -13.68 -10.53
CA PRO A 39 2.18 -14.35 -11.83
C PRO A 39 3.60 -14.48 -12.38
N HIS A 40 4.54 -13.65 -11.91
CA HIS A 40 5.89 -13.54 -12.46
C HIS A 40 6.96 -14.18 -11.56
N VAL A 41 6.62 -14.52 -10.32
CA VAL A 41 7.53 -15.09 -9.32
C VAL A 41 7.09 -16.50 -8.96
N ARG A 42 8.03 -17.42 -8.82
CA ARG A 42 7.75 -18.82 -8.47
C ARG A 42 7.29 -18.93 -7.01
N GLU A 43 6.15 -19.58 -6.84
CA GLU A 43 5.60 -19.92 -5.54
C GLU A 43 6.08 -21.31 -5.11
N PHE A 44 6.50 -21.46 -3.85
CA PHE A 44 6.73 -22.77 -3.25
C PHE A 44 5.87 -22.98 -1.99
N PRO A 45 5.26 -24.16 -1.83
CA PRO A 45 4.56 -24.48 -0.60
C PRO A 45 5.55 -24.66 0.55
N ILE A 46 5.32 -23.94 1.65
CA ILE A 46 6.01 -24.12 2.93
C ILE A 46 5.07 -24.86 3.88
N GLY A 47 5.27 -26.17 4.00
CA GLY A 47 4.44 -27.03 4.86
C GLY A 47 3.02 -27.22 4.33
N LYS A 48 2.04 -27.37 5.22
CA LYS A 48 0.64 -27.70 4.84
C LYS A 48 -0.17 -26.53 4.27
N GLN A 49 0.14 -25.30 4.67
CA GLN A 49 -0.68 -24.11 4.36
C GLN A 49 0.14 -22.88 3.99
N GLY A 50 1.47 -22.91 4.16
CA GLY A 50 2.32 -21.78 3.86
C GLY A 50 2.64 -21.73 2.37
N ILE A 51 2.75 -20.52 1.83
CA ILE A 51 3.38 -20.25 0.53
C ILE A 51 4.55 -19.32 0.80
N GLY A 52 5.68 -19.62 0.16
CA GLY A 52 6.90 -18.84 0.21
C GLY A 52 7.35 -18.38 -1.17
N PHE A 53 8.19 -17.36 -1.14
CA PHE A 53 8.84 -16.72 -2.28
C PHE A 53 10.34 -16.60 -2.00
N ASP A 54 11.17 -16.71 -3.04
CA ASP A 54 12.61 -16.47 -2.90
C ASP A 54 12.87 -14.97 -2.95
N ARG A 55 13.70 -14.49 -2.03
CA ARG A 55 14.06 -13.08 -1.96
C ARG A 55 14.81 -12.63 -3.22
N LEU A 56 15.74 -13.45 -3.72
CA LEU A 56 16.53 -13.07 -4.90
C LEU A 56 15.67 -12.93 -6.16
N GLU A 57 14.62 -13.76 -6.27
CA GLU A 57 13.68 -13.68 -7.37
C GLU A 57 12.78 -12.44 -7.27
N LEU A 58 12.36 -12.08 -6.05
CA LEU A 58 11.63 -10.83 -5.80
C LEU A 58 12.49 -9.60 -6.09
N ASP A 59 13.77 -9.62 -5.73
CA ASP A 59 14.72 -8.55 -6.03
C ASP A 59 14.90 -8.40 -7.55
N ALA A 60 15.12 -9.51 -8.27
CA ALA A 60 15.25 -9.48 -9.74
C ALA A 60 13.98 -8.97 -10.45
N TRP A 61 12.80 -9.33 -9.94
CA TRP A 61 11.54 -8.77 -10.44
C TRP A 61 11.44 -7.27 -10.18
N ALA A 62 11.86 -6.82 -8.99
CA ALA A 62 11.83 -5.40 -8.63
C ALA A 62 12.77 -4.57 -9.51
N ASP A 63 13.97 -5.06 -9.81
CA ASP A 63 14.91 -4.41 -10.72
C ASP A 63 14.29 -4.23 -12.11
N ALA A 64 13.71 -5.29 -12.68
CA ALA A 64 13.01 -5.22 -13.96
C ALA A 64 11.81 -4.27 -13.93
N TYR A 65 11.08 -4.22 -12.81
CA TYR A 65 9.95 -3.29 -12.62
C TYR A 65 10.42 -1.83 -12.58
N ILE A 66 11.54 -1.56 -11.88
CA ILE A 66 12.14 -0.23 -11.82
C ILE A 66 12.63 0.17 -13.21
N GLU A 67 13.35 -0.68 -13.93
CA GLU A 67 13.81 -0.38 -15.30
C GLU A 67 12.65 -0.06 -16.25
N ALA A 68 11.54 -0.80 -16.14
CA ALA A 68 10.36 -0.57 -16.97
C ALA A 68 9.59 0.70 -16.60
N MET A 69 9.56 1.09 -15.32
CA MET A 69 8.78 2.22 -14.82
C MET A 69 9.61 3.45 -14.46
N ALA A 70 10.93 3.40 -14.62
CA ALA A 70 11.81 4.52 -14.35
C ALA A 70 11.46 5.68 -15.29
N VAL A 71 10.80 6.68 -14.73
CA VAL A 71 10.63 7.96 -15.40
C VAL A 71 11.92 8.72 -15.20
N GLU A 72 12.68 8.93 -16.28
CA GLU A 72 13.82 9.83 -16.24
C GLU A 72 13.33 11.22 -15.85
N LYS A 73 13.61 11.61 -14.62
CA LYS A 73 13.43 12.98 -14.18
C LYS A 73 14.49 13.79 -14.88
N ALA A 74 14.10 14.50 -15.95
CA ALA A 74 14.96 15.49 -16.57
C ALA A 74 15.51 16.40 -15.45
N SER A 75 16.83 16.38 -15.25
CA SER A 75 17.56 17.19 -14.27
C SER A 75 17.45 18.70 -14.55
N ASN A 76 16.81 19.07 -15.65
CA ASN A 76 16.59 20.43 -16.12
C ASN A 76 15.33 21.02 -15.49
N GLN A 77 15.30 21.12 -14.16
CA GLN A 77 14.56 22.22 -13.55
C GLN A 77 15.60 23.18 -13.00
N ASP A 78 15.69 24.33 -13.65
CA ASP A 78 16.26 25.55 -13.10
C ASP A 78 15.77 25.75 -11.67
N ASN A 79 16.53 25.22 -10.71
CA ASN A 79 16.34 25.45 -9.28
C ASN A 79 16.66 26.92 -8.90
N ASN A 80 16.91 27.77 -9.89
CA ASN A 80 17.18 29.19 -9.75
C ASN A 80 15.95 30.06 -10.03
N ARG A 81 14.73 29.58 -9.76
CA ARG A 81 13.63 30.52 -9.56
C ARG A 81 13.80 31.06 -8.13
N PRO A 82 14.20 32.34 -7.95
CA PRO A 82 14.32 32.89 -6.61
C PRO A 82 12.97 32.71 -5.92
N ARG A 83 12.96 31.96 -4.81
CA ARG A 83 11.86 31.94 -3.86
C ARG A 83 11.58 33.40 -3.57
N SER A 84 10.43 33.91 -4.01
CA SER A 84 10.06 35.32 -3.90
C SER A 84 10.31 35.77 -2.46
N GLY A 85 11.43 36.46 -2.27
CA GLY A 85 11.82 37.02 -0.99
C GLY A 85 10.74 38.01 -0.62
N SER A 86 10.20 37.85 0.58
CA SER A 86 9.30 38.81 1.20
C SER A 86 9.97 40.18 1.13
N MET A 87 9.47 41.08 0.28
CA MET A 87 9.85 42.48 0.37
C MET A 87 9.35 42.97 1.72
N ALA A 88 10.31 43.19 2.62
CA ALA A 88 10.08 43.94 3.85
C ALA A 88 9.69 45.36 3.43
N GLY A 89 8.40 45.66 3.52
CA GLY A 89 7.83 46.94 3.16
C GLY A 89 6.36 46.99 3.54
N GLU A 90 6.09 47.65 4.67
CA GLU A 90 4.79 48.14 5.14
C GLU A 90 3.77 47.13 5.69
N SER A 91 3.57 47.30 7.00
CA SER A 91 2.50 46.83 7.85
C SER A 91 1.10 46.82 7.19
N LYS A 92 0.61 45.62 6.87
CA LYS A 92 -0.81 45.29 7.00
C LYS A 92 -0.89 43.87 7.55
N GLU A 93 -1.33 43.73 8.79
CA GLU A 93 -1.71 42.46 9.37
C GLU A 93 -2.76 41.81 8.48
N THR A 94 -2.37 40.83 7.67
CA THR A 94 -3.32 39.94 7.00
C THR A 94 -3.69 38.85 8.00
N PRO A 95 -4.89 38.88 8.61
CA PRO A 95 -5.33 37.79 9.46
C PRO A 95 -5.44 36.52 8.62
N TRP A 96 -4.88 35.42 9.13
CA TRP A 96 -5.00 34.09 8.57
C TRP A 96 -6.46 33.82 8.16
N PRO A 97 -6.74 33.30 6.95
CA PRO A 97 -8.10 32.98 6.57
C PRO A 97 -8.58 31.83 7.45
N LYS A 98 -9.41 32.15 8.43
CA LYS A 98 -10.12 31.18 9.25
C LYS A 98 -11.02 30.38 8.33
N ARG A 99 -10.62 29.15 8.00
CA ARG A 99 -11.48 28.17 7.36
C ARG A 99 -12.73 28.00 8.23
N GLN A 100 -13.84 28.62 7.82
CA GLN A 100 -15.14 28.26 8.35
C GLN A 100 -15.43 26.85 7.86
N SER A 101 -15.42 25.88 8.77
CA SER A 101 -16.04 24.60 8.51
C SER A 101 -17.51 24.86 8.19
N GLN A 102 -17.99 24.40 7.04
CA GLN A 102 -19.44 24.30 6.85
C GLN A 102 -19.97 23.43 7.98
N GLY A 103 -20.81 24.01 8.82
CA GLY A 103 -21.38 23.35 9.97
C GLY A 103 -22.03 22.04 9.53
N SER A 104 -21.49 20.92 10.03
CA SER A 104 -22.12 19.63 9.91
C SER A 104 -23.54 19.76 10.49
N ARG A 105 -24.56 19.55 9.66
CA ARG A 105 -25.90 19.32 10.17
C ARG A 105 -25.82 18.00 10.92
N LYS A 106 -25.95 18.06 12.25
CA LYS A 106 -26.14 16.87 13.09
C LYS A 106 -27.34 16.08 12.55
N CYS A 107 -27.07 15.09 11.70
CA CYS A 107 -28.04 14.04 11.43
C CYS A 107 -28.17 13.26 12.74
N ARG A 108 -29.33 13.40 13.38
CA ARG A 108 -29.69 12.62 14.55
C ARG A 108 -29.55 11.15 14.20
N THR A 109 -28.92 10.39 15.09
CA THR A 109 -28.93 8.94 15.12
C THR A 109 -30.37 8.45 14.98
N ALA A 110 -30.69 7.89 13.81
CA ALA A 110 -31.84 7.00 13.65
C ALA A 110 -31.25 5.62 13.35
N SER A 111 -31.31 4.72 14.33
CA SER A 111 -30.97 3.31 14.11
C SER A 111 -32.02 2.69 13.20
N GLY A 112 -31.73 2.56 11.91
CA GLY A 112 -32.51 1.72 11.00
C GLY A 112 -31.99 0.29 11.05
N LYS A 113 -32.71 -0.61 11.73
CA LYS A 113 -32.52 -2.06 11.54
C LYS A 113 -33.01 -2.39 10.13
N SER A 114 -32.09 -2.64 9.20
CA SER A 114 -32.41 -3.13 7.85
C SER A 114 -32.40 -4.65 7.84
N THR A 115 -33.57 -5.26 7.92
CA THR A 115 -33.77 -6.68 7.59
C THR A 115 -33.96 -6.80 6.08
N LYS A 116 -32.86 -6.95 5.34
CA LYS A 116 -32.93 -7.44 3.96
C LYS A 116 -31.86 -8.50 3.76
N SER A 117 -32.27 -9.76 3.92
CA SER A 117 -31.52 -10.91 3.43
C SER A 117 -31.66 -10.99 1.91
N THR A 118 -30.78 -10.31 1.18
CA THR A 118 -30.56 -10.60 -0.24
C THR A 118 -29.68 -11.84 -0.36
N GLY A 119 -30.31 -13.00 -0.24
CA GLY A 119 -29.68 -14.30 -0.46
C GLY A 119 -30.74 -15.26 -0.97
N GLY A 120 -30.85 -15.41 -2.29
CA GLY A 120 -31.71 -16.44 -2.90
C GLY A 120 -32.19 -16.17 -4.32
N SER A 121 -32.41 -14.90 -4.71
CA SER A 121 -32.95 -14.59 -6.05
C SER A 121 -31.89 -14.59 -7.15
N GLU A 122 -30.67 -14.17 -6.83
CA GLU A 122 -29.52 -14.13 -7.76
C GLU A 122 -29.04 -15.55 -8.12
N PHE A 123 -28.98 -16.46 -7.13
CA PHE A 123 -28.53 -17.84 -7.34
C PHE A 123 -29.52 -18.65 -8.22
N LYS A 124 -30.83 -18.41 -8.08
CA LYS A 124 -31.85 -19.06 -8.93
C LYS A 124 -31.76 -18.61 -10.39
N ARG A 125 -31.43 -17.35 -10.66
CA ARG A 125 -31.18 -16.85 -12.02
C ARG A 125 -29.93 -17.47 -12.63
N ALA A 126 -28.87 -17.64 -11.85
CA ALA A 126 -27.63 -18.27 -12.31
C ALA A 126 -27.83 -19.76 -12.65
N LEU A 127 -28.63 -20.51 -11.87
CA LEU A 127 -28.88 -21.93 -12.15
C LEU A 127 -29.69 -22.15 -13.42
N ALA A 128 -30.70 -21.31 -13.68
CA ALA A 128 -31.56 -21.43 -14.87
C ALA A 128 -30.82 -21.19 -16.20
N LEU A 129 -29.71 -20.44 -16.18
CA LEU A 129 -28.85 -20.23 -17.35
C LEU A 129 -27.92 -21.41 -17.64
N LEU A 130 -27.68 -22.28 -16.65
CA LEU A 130 -26.80 -23.45 -16.80
C LEU A 130 -27.58 -24.70 -17.26
N THR A 131 -28.90 -24.69 -17.13
CA THR A 131 -29.80 -25.81 -17.46
C THR A 131 -30.73 -25.50 -18.64
N GLY A 132 -30.45 -24.45 -19.40
CA GLY A 132 -31.16 -24.07 -20.63
C GLY A 132 -30.43 -24.53 -21.87
#